data_AF-A0A1G1Y5U1-F1
#
_entry.id   AF-A0A1G1Y5U1-F1
#
_cell.length_a   1.000
_cell.length_b   1.000
_cell.length_c   1.000
_cell.angle_alpha   90.00
_cell.angle_beta   90.00
_cell.angle_gamma   90.00
#
_symmetry.space_group_name_H-M   'P 1'
#
loop_
_entity.id
_entity.type
_entity.pdbx_description
1 polymer ?
#
loop_
_entity_poly.entity_id
_entity_poly.type
_entity_poly.pdbx_seq_one_letter_code
_entity_poly.pdbx_strand_id
1 'polypeptide(L)'
;MFKNFWLKLKHHHLWLMLFGCLLIFGILGIGLKFFPQLSDNWFWLIILLCPLAHLLMMGGHKHQESFDNKKEENLKIYRCSECGLLYRQKEWAEKCQSWCLKYKSCNLEITKHAIK
;
A
#
# COMPACT_ATOMS: atom_id res chain seq x y z
N MET A 1 -2.49 -21.25 -11.05
CA MET A 1 -3.44 -20.19 -11.46
C MET A 1 -3.23 -18.82 -10.77
N PHE A 2 -2.22 -18.64 -9.89
CA PHE A 2 -2.00 -17.38 -9.15
C PHE A 2 -1.02 -16.40 -9.80
N LYS A 3 -0.19 -16.86 -10.76
CA LYS A 3 0.81 -16.01 -11.46
C LYS A 3 0.15 -14.92 -12.34
N ASN A 4 -1.05 -15.17 -12.83
CA ASN A 4 -1.73 -14.30 -13.79
C ASN A 4 -2.34 -13.05 -13.13
N PHE A 5 -2.58 -13.07 -11.82
CA PHE A 5 -3.21 -11.94 -11.11
C PHE A 5 -2.21 -10.81 -10.85
N TRP A 6 -1.00 -11.15 -10.39
CA TRP A 6 0.08 -10.19 -10.16
C TRP A 6 0.60 -9.54 -11.46
N LEU A 7 0.58 -10.30 -12.55
CA LEU A 7 0.89 -9.81 -13.90
C LEU A 7 -0.16 -8.80 -14.38
N LYS A 8 -1.44 -9.03 -14.04
CA LYS A 8 -2.57 -8.17 -14.42
C LYS A 8 -2.54 -6.81 -13.71
N LEU A 9 -2.14 -6.76 -12.44
CA LEU A 9 -2.03 -5.52 -11.67
C LEU A 9 -0.84 -4.65 -12.11
N LYS A 10 0.32 -5.28 -12.39
CA LYS A 10 1.49 -4.60 -12.99
C LYS A 10 1.21 -4.11 -14.41
N HIS A 11 0.45 -4.88 -15.20
CA HIS A 11 0.05 -4.50 -16.56
C HIS A 11 -0.89 -3.27 -16.53
N HIS A 12 -1.80 -3.17 -15.56
CA HIS A 12 -2.71 -2.03 -15.44
C HIS A 12 -2.00 -0.74 -15.03
N HIS A 13 -1.03 -0.81 -14.10
CA HIS A 13 -0.20 0.34 -13.73
C HIS A 13 0.71 0.81 -14.88
N LEU A 14 1.31 -0.15 -15.61
CA LEU A 14 2.13 0.14 -16.79
C LEU A 14 1.30 0.76 -17.91
N TRP A 15 0.07 0.27 -18.14
CA TRP A 15 -0.86 0.86 -19.11
C TRP A 15 -1.30 2.27 -18.76
N LEU A 16 -1.63 2.52 -17.48
CA LEU A 16 -2.06 3.83 -17.01
C LEU A 16 -0.94 4.88 -17.14
N MET A 17 0.31 4.47 -16.93
CA MET A 17 1.51 5.30 -17.16
C MET A 17 1.76 5.54 -18.66
N LEU A 18 1.60 4.51 -19.51
CA LEU A 18 1.76 4.62 -20.96
C LEU A 18 0.75 5.60 -21.57
N PHE A 19 -0.50 5.55 -21.09
CA PHE A 19 -1.58 6.44 -21.50
C PHE A 19 -1.30 7.90 -21.11
N GLY A 20 -0.78 8.12 -19.89
CA GLY A 20 -0.36 9.45 -19.44
C GLY A 20 0.77 10.02 -20.30
N CYS A 21 1.78 9.21 -20.64
CA CYS A 21 2.87 9.64 -21.51
C CYS A 21 2.38 10.00 -22.92
N LEU A 22 1.52 9.17 -23.52
CA LEU A 22 0.93 9.43 -24.85
C LEU A 22 0.14 10.74 -24.89
N LEU A 23 -0.58 11.08 -23.81
CA LEU A 23 -1.34 12.31 -23.71
C LEU A 23 -0.44 13.55 -23.64
N ILE A 24 0.66 13.48 -22.87
CA ILE A 24 1.67 14.55 -22.80
C ILE A 24 2.39 14.72 -24.14
N PHE A 25 2.81 13.63 -24.79
CA PHE A 25 3.46 13.68 -26.11
C PHE A 25 2.51 14.17 -27.21
N GLY A 26 1.22 13.84 -27.14
CA GLY A 26 0.21 14.36 -28.05
C GLY A 26 0.04 15.87 -27.93
N ILE A 27 -0.08 16.40 -26.71
CA ILE A 27 -0.20 17.85 -26.47
C ILE A 27 1.07 18.59 -26.93
N LEU A 28 2.25 18.03 -26.63
CA LEU A 28 3.53 18.63 -26.99
C LEU A 28 3.77 18.62 -28.52
N GLY A 29 3.39 17.54 -29.21
CA GLY A 29 3.47 17.43 -30.67
C GLY A 29 2.50 18.34 -31.41
N ILE A 30 1.29 18.56 -30.86
CA ILE A 30 0.32 19.53 -31.41
C ILE A 30 0.83 20.96 -31.19
N GLY A 31 1.40 21.26 -30.02
CA GLY A 31 1.98 22.57 -29.70
C GLY A 31 3.21 22.93 -30.55
N LEU A 32 4.06 21.94 -30.88
CA LEU A 32 5.20 22.11 -31.79
C LEU A 32 4.79 22.55 -33.21
N LYS A 33 3.63 22.09 -33.68
CA LYS A 33 3.08 22.53 -34.97
C LYS A 33 2.64 24.00 -34.96
N PHE A 34 2.41 24.56 -33.77
CA PHE A 34 1.98 25.94 -33.56
C PHE A 34 3.17 26.90 -33.29
N PHE A 35 4.30 26.39 -32.78
CA PHE A 35 5.52 27.18 -32.53
C PHE A 35 6.79 26.45 -33.05
N PRO A 36 7.25 26.74 -34.29
CA PRO A 36 8.37 26.03 -34.93
C PRO A 36 9.77 26.44 -34.41
N GLN A 37 9.85 27.20 -33.31
CA GLN A 37 11.11 27.78 -32.81
C GLN A 37 11.88 26.84 -31.86
N LEU A 38 11.28 25.72 -31.44
CA LEU A 38 11.84 24.86 -30.40
C LEU A 38 12.62 23.69 -31.01
N SER A 39 13.95 23.78 -30.84
CA SER A 39 15.01 22.79 -31.09
C SER A 39 14.62 21.32 -30.91
N ASP A 40 14.84 20.52 -31.96
CA ASP A 40 14.54 19.08 -32.06
C ASP A 40 15.28 18.22 -31.00
N ASN A 41 16.41 18.69 -30.49
CA ASN A 41 17.25 17.91 -29.56
C ASN A 41 16.72 17.88 -28.13
N TRP A 42 15.86 18.84 -27.75
CA TRP A 42 15.34 18.93 -26.38
C TRP A 42 14.19 17.96 -26.13
N PHE A 43 13.43 17.60 -27.17
CA PHE A 43 12.32 16.64 -27.09
C PHE A 43 12.78 15.22 -26.78
N TRP A 44 13.88 14.79 -27.40
CA TRP A 44 14.50 13.48 -27.11
C TRP A 44 14.98 13.36 -25.67
N LEU A 45 15.49 14.46 -25.10
CA LEU A 45 15.96 14.50 -23.71
C LEU A 45 14.81 14.28 -22.71
N ILE A 46 13.64 14.86 -22.99
CA ILE A 46 12.43 14.73 -22.16
C ILE A 46 11.86 13.30 -22.24
N ILE A 47 11.86 12.71 -23.44
CA ILE A 47 11.44 11.31 -23.66
C ILE A 47 12.32 10.34 -22.86
N LEU A 48 13.64 10.55 -22.85
CA LEU A 48 14.60 9.67 -22.16
C LEU A 48 14.57 9.81 -20.63
N LEU A 49 14.27 11.01 -20.13
CA LEU A 49 14.25 11.30 -18.69
C LEU A 49 13.03 10.68 -17.98
N CYS A 50 11.90 10.53 -18.69
CA CYS A 50 10.65 10.02 -18.16
C CYS A 50 10.72 8.55 -17.64
N PRO A 51 11.28 7.57 -18.38
CA PRO A 51 11.47 6.21 -17.86
C PRO A 51 12.51 6.15 -16.73
N LEU A 52 13.52 7.02 -16.74
CA LEU A 52 14.56 7.08 -15.71
C LEU A 52 14.00 7.57 -14.36
N ALA A 53 13.13 8.58 -14.37
CA ALA A 53 12.43 9.06 -13.18
C ALA A 53 11.48 8.00 -12.58
N HIS A 54 10.81 7.21 -13.41
CA HIS A 54 9.94 6.13 -12.96
C HIS A 54 10.70 4.91 -12.41
N LEU A 55 11.87 4.59 -12.96
CA LEU A 55 12.78 3.57 -12.40
C LEU A 55 13.28 4.00 -11.01
N LEU A 56 13.53 5.29 -10.81
CA LEU A 56 14.01 5.84 -9.54
C LEU A 56 12.91 5.86 -8.45
N MET A 57 11.64 5.92 -8.84
CA MET A 57 10.49 5.99 -7.92
C MET A 57 9.85 4.63 -7.58
N MET A 58 10.59 3.51 -7.72
CA MET A 58 10.25 2.21 -7.12
C MET A 58 11.16 1.84 -5.93
N GLY A 59 11.93 2.81 -5.42
CA GLY A 59 12.84 2.64 -4.28
C GLY A 59 12.29 3.25 -3.00
N GLY A 60 11.43 2.52 -2.29
CA GLY A 60 11.18 2.77 -0.87
C GLY A 60 9.77 3.21 -0.52
N HIS A 61 8.89 2.24 -0.29
CA HIS A 61 7.95 2.27 0.81
C HIS A 61 7.82 0.83 1.33
N LYS A 62 8.21 0.59 2.59
CA LYS A 62 7.84 -0.63 3.30
C LYS A 62 6.33 -0.57 3.48
N HIS A 63 5.58 -1.21 2.59
CA HIS A 63 4.15 -1.39 2.75
C HIS A 63 3.95 -2.32 3.94
N GLN A 64 3.60 -1.73 5.10
CA GLN A 64 2.98 -2.50 6.17
C GLN A 64 1.59 -2.86 5.66
N GLU A 65 1.52 -3.99 4.98
CA GLU A 65 0.30 -4.61 4.48
C GLU A 65 -0.64 -4.83 5.67
N SER A 66 -1.63 -3.95 5.72
CA SER A 66 -2.81 -4.03 6.56
C SER A 66 -3.43 -5.41 6.41
N PHE A 67 -3.50 -6.11 7.54
CA PHE A 67 -4.16 -7.37 7.83
C PHE A 67 -5.40 -7.59 6.96
N ASP A 68 -5.22 -8.25 5.81
CA ASP A 68 -6.30 -8.68 4.95
C ASP A 68 -7.04 -9.82 5.67
N ASN A 69 -8.16 -9.44 6.27
CA ASN A 69 -9.15 -10.34 6.86
C ASN A 69 -9.69 -11.25 5.76
N LYS A 70 -9.08 -12.43 5.60
CA LYS A 70 -9.66 -13.47 4.75
C LYS A 70 -9.51 -14.85 5.35
N LYS A 71 -10.35 -15.11 6.36
CA LYS A 71 -11.09 -16.36 6.46
C LYS A 71 -12.28 -16.20 7.38
N GLU A 72 -13.47 -16.22 6.78
CA GLU A 72 -14.73 -16.39 7.47
C GLU A 72 -14.79 -17.84 8.00
N GLU A 73 -14.17 -18.03 9.15
CA GLU A 73 -14.45 -19.12 10.08
C GLU A 73 -14.85 -18.40 11.36
N ASN A 74 -15.97 -18.74 11.97
CA ASN A 74 -16.65 -18.02 13.06
C ASN A 74 -15.84 -18.00 14.39
N LEU A 75 -14.60 -17.51 14.37
CA LEU A 75 -13.70 -17.42 15.50
C LEU A 75 -14.04 -16.13 16.25
N LYS A 76 -14.83 -16.26 17.32
CA LYS A 76 -15.09 -15.18 18.27
C LYS A 76 -13.76 -14.73 18.88
N ILE A 77 -13.20 -13.64 18.35
CA ILE A 77 -12.06 -12.95 18.94
C ILE A 77 -12.57 -11.88 19.91
N TYR A 78 -11.93 -11.81 21.07
CA TYR A 78 -12.31 -10.92 22.16
C TYR A 78 -11.27 -9.80 22.27
N ARG A 79 -11.72 -8.55 22.20
CA ARG A 79 -10.86 -7.36 22.27
C ARG A 79 -10.94 -6.73 23.66
N CYS A 80 -9.79 -6.34 24.22
CA CYS A 80 -9.76 -5.51 25.42
C CYS A 80 -10.02 -4.04 25.06
N SER A 81 -10.97 -3.39 25.73
CA SER A 81 -11.32 -1.97 25.47
C SER A 81 -10.25 -0.97 25.88
N GLU A 82 -9.41 -1.28 26.87
CA GLU A 82 -8.41 -0.34 27.39
C GLU A 82 -7.12 -0.33 26.54
N CYS A 83 -6.62 -1.51 26.14
CA CYS A 83 -5.33 -1.64 25.43
C CYS A 83 -5.45 -2.07 23.97
N GLY A 84 -6.64 -2.50 23.51
CA GLY A 84 -6.87 -2.91 22.13
C GLY A 84 -6.33 -4.30 21.75
N LEU A 85 -5.72 -5.03 22.69
CA LEU A 85 -5.23 -6.40 22.44
C LEU A 85 -6.38 -7.36 22.12
N LEU A 86 -6.12 -8.27 21.17
CA LEU A 86 -7.06 -9.28 20.69
C LEU A 86 -6.70 -10.65 21.26
N TYR A 87 -7.69 -11.38 21.75
CA TYR A 87 -7.52 -12.70 22.35
C TYR A 87 -8.47 -13.72 21.72
N ARG A 88 -8.00 -14.97 21.62
CA ARG A 88 -8.83 -16.09 21.12
C ARG A 88 -9.88 -16.54 22.14
N GLN A 89 -9.57 -16.41 23.42
CA GLN A 89 -10.44 -16.86 24.51
C GLN A 89 -10.95 -15.65 25.30
N LYS A 90 -12.22 -15.71 25.70
CA LYS A 90 -12.89 -14.65 26.48
C LYS A 90 -12.20 -14.39 27.81
N GLU A 91 -11.75 -15.44 28.48
CA GLU A 91 -11.10 -15.37 29.80
C GLU A 91 -9.84 -14.48 29.79
N TRP A 92 -9.04 -14.56 28.72
CA TRP A 92 -7.84 -13.72 28.58
C TRP A 92 -8.20 -12.24 28.35
N ALA A 93 -9.24 -11.97 27.56
CA ALA A 93 -9.72 -10.62 27.35
C ALA A 93 -10.30 -10.01 28.65
N GLU A 94 -11.05 -10.78 29.43
CA GLU A 94 -11.62 -10.35 30.70
C GLU A 94 -10.50 -10.08 31.73
N LYS A 95 -9.53 -10.99 31.88
CA LYS A 95 -8.36 -10.77 32.74
C LYS A 95 -7.57 -9.52 32.31
N CYS A 96 -7.36 -9.34 31.01
CA CYS A 96 -6.70 -8.16 30.47
C CYS A 96 -7.47 -6.88 30.85
N GLN A 97 -8.78 -6.88 30.68
CA GLN A 97 -9.63 -5.72 30.97
C GLN A 97 -9.66 -5.40 32.47
N SER A 98 -9.81 -6.40 33.34
CA SER A 98 -9.75 -6.18 34.79
C SER A 98 -8.38 -5.66 35.25
N TRP A 99 -7.30 -6.16 34.67
CA TRP A 99 -5.96 -5.68 34.97
C TRP A 99 -5.74 -4.24 34.50
N CYS A 100 -6.10 -3.94 33.24
CA CYS A 100 -5.98 -2.60 32.68
C CYS A 100 -6.83 -1.57 33.44
N LEU A 101 -8.05 -1.93 33.86
CA LEU A 101 -8.90 -1.03 34.66
C LEU A 101 -8.29 -0.74 36.04
N LYS A 102 -7.72 -1.76 36.69
CA LYS A 102 -7.17 -1.64 38.06
C LYS A 102 -5.81 -0.95 38.11
N TYR A 103 -4.91 -1.28 37.18
CA TYR A 103 -3.50 -0.84 37.21
C TYR A 103 -3.12 0.12 36.09
N LYS A 104 -4.04 0.40 35.14
CA LYS A 104 -3.81 1.26 33.97
C LYS A 104 -2.55 0.90 33.17
N SER A 105 -2.20 -0.38 33.18
CA SER A 105 -1.06 -0.99 32.50
C SER A 105 -1.46 -2.33 31.87
N CYS A 106 -0.60 -2.91 31.02
CA CYS A 106 -0.80 -4.25 30.48
C CYS A 106 0.09 -5.25 31.22
N ASN A 107 -0.47 -6.36 31.71
CA ASN A 107 0.32 -7.44 32.29
C ASN A 107 0.98 -8.25 31.17
N LEU A 108 2.31 -8.36 31.22
CA LEU A 108 3.12 -9.11 30.25
C LEU A 108 2.73 -10.59 30.16
N GLU A 109 2.29 -11.23 31.25
CA GLU A 109 1.84 -12.62 31.24
C GLU A 109 0.56 -12.78 30.41
N ILE A 110 -0.36 -11.82 30.52
CA ILE A 110 -1.62 -11.81 29.77
C ILE A 110 -1.35 -11.49 28.29
N THR A 111 -0.51 -10.49 28.01
CA THR A 111 -0.20 -10.05 26.64
C THR A 111 0.48 -11.14 25.80
N LYS A 112 1.18 -12.11 26.41
CA LYS A 112 1.74 -13.28 25.70
C LYS A 112 0.70 -14.14 25.00
N HIS A 113 -0.55 -14.11 25.45
CA HIS A 113 -1.67 -14.85 24.86
C HIS A 113 -2.43 -14.05 23.79
N ALA A 114 -1.98 -12.83 23.47
CA ALA A 114 -2.60 -12.02 22.43
C ALA A 114 -2.34 -12.63 21.05
N ILE A 115 -3.35 -12.54 20.18
CA ILE A 115 -3.24 -12.87 18.77
C ILE A 115 -2.48 -11.71 18.11
N LYS A 116 -1.35 -12.02 17.46
CA LYS A 116 -0.54 -11.07 16.69
C LYS A 116 -0.99 -11.00 15.24
#